data_AF-F7FE02-F1
#
_entry.id   AF-F7FE02-F1
#
_cell.length_a   1.000
_cell.length_b   1.000
_cell.length_c   1.000
_cell.angle_alpha   90.00
_cell.angle_beta   90.00
_cell.angle_gamma   90.00
#
_symmetry.space_group_name_H-M   'P 1'
#
loop_
_entity.id
_entity.type
_entity.pdbx_description
1 polymer ?
#
loop_
_entity_poly.entity_id
_entity_poly.type
_entity_poly.pdbx_seq_one_letter_code
_entity_poly.pdbx_strand_id
1 'polypeptide(L)'
;MSLLISQMPADVVHPMKDESRGSLCTQNEKLLHKVIFLSFWLQDTFKITTKKVSLDVFLPDGRSIRIEILTSDTAERVLEIVSYKMGLSRELIGYFSLFLIQFQSDNVLSVMKKMAEFELPYVSLQSTEVENCKVGLRKWYMDPSLDSMLMDCQTAINLLYEQAVQEIEKKWAKPTEEQRQELEALRKAGNQTKFLELAQKVQHYGYMQLDSCACDYPEPGCVATLAVGNNEISCYFKLPSNQTQEVNFKMSRIKSWQVTFLGTLLEEEESPQQTLNQNLELRFQYSEGNNSWQWFTIYSKQAFLLSSCLKKMITEKMMKLAAENPEMQIEVPLEQGKRKKSYHQQSQTNSFDFPLRKGKISFKSTEEDCVFETIREEDL
;
A
#
# COMPACT_ATOMS: atom_id res chain seq x y z
N MET A 1 2.66 8.00 -21.39
CA MET A 1 3.87 7.24 -20.99
C MET A 1 3.37 5.96 -20.32
N SER A 2 3.65 4.79 -20.88
CA SER A 2 2.99 3.52 -20.49
C SER A 2 3.94 2.66 -19.66
N LEU A 3 3.54 2.28 -18.43
CA LEU A 3 4.32 1.36 -17.57
C LEU A 3 3.75 -0.06 -17.67
N LEU A 4 4.53 -1.02 -18.17
CA LEU A 4 4.18 -2.44 -18.10
C LEU A 4 4.63 -2.97 -16.73
N ILE A 5 3.72 -3.44 -15.87
CA ILE A 5 4.06 -3.97 -14.54
C ILE A 5 3.82 -5.48 -14.54
N SER A 6 4.92 -6.23 -14.56
CA SER A 6 5.07 -7.68 -14.31
C SER A 6 4.52 -8.68 -15.34
N GLN A 7 5.34 -9.69 -15.65
CA GLN A 7 4.98 -10.99 -16.23
C GLN A 7 5.03 -12.04 -15.10
N MET A 8 4.00 -12.89 -14.99
CA MET A 8 4.09 -14.10 -14.14
C MET A 8 5.08 -15.11 -14.74
N PRO A 9 5.85 -15.86 -13.93
CA PRO A 9 6.70 -16.93 -14.44
C PRO A 9 5.83 -18.08 -14.97
N ALA A 10 6.11 -18.51 -16.19
CA ALA A 10 5.59 -19.75 -16.76
C ALA A 10 6.63 -20.84 -16.49
N ASP A 11 6.22 -21.92 -15.81
CA ASP A 11 7.05 -23.12 -15.71
C ASP A 11 6.43 -24.30 -16.48
N VAL A 12 7.36 -25.13 -16.97
CA VAL A 12 7.27 -26.40 -17.70
C VAL A 12 7.27 -26.32 -19.24
N VAL A 13 8.45 -26.11 -19.85
CA VAL A 13 9.05 -26.97 -20.90
C VAL A 13 10.59 -26.81 -20.86
N HIS A 14 11.33 -27.92 -20.74
CA HIS A 14 12.80 -28.01 -20.70
C HIS A 14 13.44 -27.99 -22.11
N PRO A 15 14.79 -27.87 -22.26
CA PRO A 15 15.41 -26.69 -22.85
C PRO A 15 15.94 -26.90 -24.28
N MET A 16 16.00 -25.82 -25.06
CA MET A 16 16.97 -25.67 -26.13
C MET A 16 17.73 -24.36 -25.94
N LYS A 17 19.06 -24.48 -25.89
CA LYS A 17 20.03 -23.42 -25.62
C LYS A 17 19.83 -22.22 -26.54
N ASP A 18 19.72 -21.04 -25.97
CA ASP A 18 20.43 -19.89 -26.52
C ASP A 18 20.93 -18.98 -25.39
N GLU A 19 22.21 -18.67 -25.47
CA GLU A 19 23.03 -18.04 -24.46
C GLU A 19 23.19 -16.59 -24.88
N SER A 20 22.41 -15.66 -24.31
CA SER A 20 22.72 -14.23 -24.33
C SER A 20 21.84 -13.39 -23.39
N ARG A 21 22.53 -12.75 -22.44
CA ARG A 21 22.16 -11.51 -21.73
C ARG A 21 21.08 -11.61 -20.65
N GLY A 22 21.49 -12.16 -19.52
CA GLY A 22 21.00 -11.74 -18.22
C GLY A 22 21.48 -10.32 -17.85
N SER A 23 20.76 -9.71 -16.90
CA SER A 23 21.01 -8.40 -16.26
C SER A 23 20.47 -7.16 -16.98
N LEU A 24 19.14 -7.03 -17.08
CA LEU A 24 18.50 -5.73 -17.35
C LEU A 24 17.03 -5.65 -16.88
N CYS A 25 16.67 -6.11 -15.67
CA CYS A 25 15.25 -6.06 -15.25
C CYS A 25 14.96 -5.49 -13.85
N THR A 26 15.94 -5.31 -12.96
CA THR A 26 15.68 -4.74 -11.62
C THR A 26 16.02 -3.25 -11.48
N GLN A 27 16.72 -2.67 -12.45
CA GLN A 27 17.20 -1.29 -12.38
C GLN A 27 16.22 -0.28 -13.02
N ASN A 28 15.40 -0.72 -13.98
CA ASN A 28 14.43 0.14 -14.68
C ASN A 28 13.18 0.47 -13.85
N GLU A 29 12.76 -0.40 -12.92
CA GLU A 29 11.57 -0.18 -12.07
C GLU A 29 11.82 0.93 -11.03
N LYS A 30 13.02 0.96 -10.43
CA LYS A 30 13.46 2.05 -9.54
C LYS A 30 13.69 3.36 -10.31
N LEU A 31 14.10 3.30 -11.58
CA LEU A 31 14.35 4.49 -12.40
C LEU A 31 13.07 5.10 -12.98
N LEU A 32 12.03 4.33 -13.32
CA LEU A 32 10.82 4.87 -13.98
C LEU A 32 9.76 5.39 -12.99
N HIS A 33 9.58 4.72 -11.85
CA HIS A 33 8.88 5.32 -10.70
C HIS A 33 9.63 6.55 -10.19
N LYS A 34 10.95 6.57 -10.35
CA LYS A 34 11.70 7.81 -10.20
C LYS A 34 11.33 8.79 -11.29
N VAL A 35 11.49 8.54 -12.59
CA VAL A 35 11.42 9.57 -13.65
C VAL A 35 10.06 10.24 -13.83
N ILE A 36 8.94 9.51 -13.74
CA ILE A 36 7.59 10.12 -13.92
C ILE A 36 7.17 10.91 -12.69
N PHE A 37 7.47 10.39 -11.49
CA PHE A 37 7.19 11.08 -10.23
C PHE A 37 8.21 12.20 -9.95
N LEU A 38 9.49 12.00 -10.27
CA LEU A 38 10.54 13.00 -10.08
C LEU A 38 10.32 14.23 -10.97
N SER A 39 9.78 14.12 -12.19
CA SER A 39 9.63 15.32 -13.03
C SER A 39 8.71 16.39 -12.41
N PHE A 40 7.70 15.97 -11.64
CA PHE A 40 6.78 16.88 -10.94
C PHE A 40 7.24 17.17 -9.49
N TRP A 41 7.87 16.20 -8.83
CA TRP A 41 8.28 16.32 -7.41
C TRP A 41 9.69 16.89 -7.21
N LEU A 42 10.61 16.82 -8.19
CA LEU A 42 12.00 17.30 -8.03
C LEU A 42 12.12 18.80 -7.83
N GLN A 43 11.21 19.60 -8.38
CA GLN A 43 11.33 21.05 -8.26
C GLN A 43 11.11 21.53 -6.82
N ASP A 44 10.24 20.85 -6.06
CA ASP A 44 9.94 21.22 -4.68
C ASP A 44 10.66 20.35 -3.64
N THR A 45 10.90 19.06 -3.89
CA THR A 45 11.48 18.14 -2.88
C THR A 45 12.91 18.51 -2.48
N PHE A 46 13.69 19.15 -3.36
CA PHE A 46 15.08 19.56 -3.07
C PHE A 46 15.21 20.94 -2.42
N LYS A 47 14.08 21.64 -2.18
CA LYS A 47 14.05 22.94 -1.50
C LYS A 47 13.20 22.94 -0.22
N ILE A 48 12.75 21.78 0.24
CA ILE A 48 11.98 21.70 1.48
C ILE A 48 12.93 21.93 2.66
N THR A 49 12.79 23.08 3.31
CA THR A 49 13.45 23.29 4.60
C THR A 49 12.91 22.24 5.58
N THR A 50 13.78 21.37 6.07
CA THR A 50 13.43 20.40 7.11
C THR A 50 12.99 21.17 8.36
N LYS A 51 11.71 21.04 8.72
CA LYS A 51 11.11 21.70 9.88
C LYS A 51 10.37 20.66 10.73
N LYS A 52 10.34 20.89 12.03
CA LYS A 52 9.48 20.14 12.95
C LYS A 52 8.04 20.60 12.76
N VAL A 53 7.13 19.66 12.58
CA VAL A 53 5.70 19.91 12.36
C VAL A 53 4.87 18.87 13.10
N SER A 54 3.63 19.22 13.42
CA SER A 54 2.65 18.25 13.91
C SER A 54 1.87 17.64 12.74
N LEU A 55 1.76 16.32 12.71
CA LEU A 55 0.93 15.59 11.76
C LEU A 55 -0.11 14.76 12.51
N ASP A 56 -1.37 14.84 12.09
CA ASP A 56 -2.45 14.01 12.61
C ASP A 56 -2.63 12.78 11.71
N VAL A 57 -2.43 11.59 12.27
CA VAL A 57 -2.65 10.30 11.56
C VAL A 57 -3.96 9.69 12.04
N PHE A 58 -4.89 9.51 11.10
CA PHE A 58 -6.25 9.03 11.39
C PHE A 58 -6.31 7.51 11.49
N LEU A 59 -7.03 7.03 12.48
CA LEU A 59 -7.27 5.62 12.73
C LEU A 59 -8.61 5.18 12.12
N PRO A 60 -8.86 3.86 12.00
CA PRO A 60 -10.11 3.35 11.46
C PRO A 60 -11.37 3.77 12.24
N ASP A 61 -11.25 4.01 13.55
CA ASP A 61 -12.34 4.50 14.42
C ASP A 61 -12.64 6.01 14.24
N GLY A 62 -11.94 6.70 13.33
CA GLY A 62 -12.10 8.12 13.05
C GLY A 62 -11.35 9.05 14.00
N ARG A 63 -10.75 8.54 15.09
CA ARG A 63 -9.84 9.32 15.94
C ARG A 63 -8.52 9.56 15.21
N SER A 64 -7.73 10.51 15.72
CA SER A 64 -6.41 10.81 15.18
C SER A 64 -5.34 10.78 16.25
N ILE A 65 -4.15 10.30 15.88
CA ILE A 65 -2.95 10.38 16.70
C ILE A 65 -2.10 11.53 16.18
N ARG A 66 -1.96 12.57 16.99
CA ARG A 66 -1.02 13.66 16.72
C ARG A 66 0.41 13.24 17.00
N ILE A 67 1.32 13.42 16.06
CA ILE A 67 2.74 13.12 16.20
C ILE A 67 3.59 14.31 15.76
N GLU A 68 4.74 14.49 16.40
CA GLU A 68 5.76 15.44 15.95
C GLU A 68 6.68 14.71 14.96
N ILE A 69 6.83 15.27 13.77
CA ILE A 69 7.66 14.74 12.69
C ILE A 69 8.50 15.85 12.07
N LEU A 70 9.49 15.46 11.28
CA LEU A 70 10.15 16.35 10.33
C LEU A 70 9.37 16.37 9.01
N THR A 71 9.35 17.52 8.32
CA THR A 71 8.79 17.61 6.95
C THR A 71 9.46 16.65 5.96
N SER A 72 10.67 16.18 6.26
CA SER A 72 11.42 15.19 5.49
C SER A 72 11.29 13.75 6.00
N ASP A 73 10.47 13.47 7.01
CA ASP A 73 10.23 12.09 7.47
C ASP A 73 9.45 11.30 6.42
N THR A 74 9.90 10.08 6.17
CA THR A 74 9.30 9.17 5.19
C THR A 74 8.05 8.48 5.75
N ALA A 75 7.22 7.90 4.88
CA ALA A 75 6.03 7.17 5.28
C ALA A 75 6.36 5.97 6.17
N GLU A 76 7.48 5.29 5.90
CA GLU A 76 8.03 4.25 6.78
C GLU A 76 8.32 4.80 8.17
N ARG A 77 9.03 5.93 8.26
CA ARG A 77 9.39 6.55 9.54
C ARG A 77 8.15 7.00 10.32
N VAL A 78 7.19 7.62 9.64
CA VAL A 78 5.93 8.06 10.25
C VAL A 78 5.15 6.85 10.76
N LEU A 79 5.07 5.76 10.00
CA LEU A 79 4.41 4.53 10.42
C LEU A 79 5.04 3.96 11.70
N GLU A 80 6.37 3.89 11.78
CA GLU A 80 7.08 3.45 12.99
C GLU A 80 6.71 4.29 14.22
N ILE A 81 6.71 5.63 14.09
CA ILE A 81 6.41 6.55 15.19
C ILE A 81 4.96 6.34 15.67
N VAL A 82 4.01 6.23 14.76
CA VAL A 82 2.60 5.97 15.09
C VAL A 82 2.45 4.62 15.77
N SER A 83 3.03 3.55 15.20
CA SER A 83 2.98 2.21 15.77
C SER A 83 3.56 2.14 17.18
N TYR A 84 4.72 2.77 17.41
CA TYR A 84 5.31 2.86 18.75
C TYR A 84 4.39 3.59 19.74
N LYS A 85 3.81 4.72 19.34
CA LYS A 85 2.90 5.49 20.19
C LYS A 85 1.61 4.73 20.53
N MET A 86 1.18 3.81 19.67
CA MET A 86 0.03 2.94 19.90
C MET A 86 0.35 1.67 20.71
N GLY A 87 1.63 1.39 20.96
CA GLY A 87 2.05 0.12 21.56
C GLY A 87 1.88 -1.08 20.62
N LEU A 88 1.92 -0.86 19.30
CA LEU A 88 1.92 -1.95 18.32
C LEU A 88 3.33 -2.58 18.28
N SER A 89 3.39 -3.92 18.38
CA SER A 89 4.67 -4.65 18.30
C SER A 89 5.38 -4.38 16.97
N ARG A 90 6.71 -4.29 17.01
CA ARG A 90 7.55 -4.00 15.83
C ARG A 90 7.35 -5.02 14.71
N GLU A 91 7.13 -6.29 15.08
CA GLU A 91 6.91 -7.39 14.14
C GLU A 91 5.59 -7.25 13.37
N LEU A 92 4.61 -6.54 13.95
CA LEU A 92 3.29 -6.35 13.35
C LEU A 92 3.19 -5.09 12.47
N ILE A 93 4.20 -4.22 12.47
CA ILE A 93 4.18 -2.96 11.70
C ILE A 93 3.96 -3.23 10.20
N GLY A 94 4.57 -4.29 9.67
CA GLY A 94 4.46 -4.66 8.24
C GLY A 94 3.06 -5.06 7.77
N TYR A 95 2.10 -5.29 8.69
CA TYR A 95 0.70 -5.58 8.38
C TYR A 95 -0.14 -4.32 8.21
N PHE A 96 0.42 -3.13 8.44
CA PHE A 96 -0.25 -1.85 8.31
C PHE A 96 0.49 -0.95 7.32
N SER A 97 -0.21 0.07 6.83
CA SER A 97 0.41 1.09 6.00
C SER A 97 -0.31 2.42 6.13
N LEU A 98 0.35 3.48 5.64
CA LEU A 98 -0.23 4.81 5.56
C LEU A 98 -0.90 5.00 4.20
N PHE A 99 -2.05 5.65 4.24
CA PHE A 99 -2.87 5.95 3.09
C PHE A 99 -3.20 7.44 3.07
N LEU A 100 -3.34 7.97 1.87
CA LEU A 100 -4.03 9.22 1.67
C LEU A 100 -5.52 8.92 1.56
N ILE A 101 -6.31 9.41 2.51
CA ILE A 101 -7.76 9.18 2.59
C ILE A 101 -8.51 10.51 2.47
N GLN A 102 -9.64 10.49 1.77
CA GLN A 102 -10.52 11.63 1.63
C GLN A 102 -11.86 11.35 2.31
N PHE A 103 -12.38 12.33 3.04
CA PHE A 103 -13.76 12.31 3.53
C PHE A 103 -14.60 13.24 2.65
N GLN A 104 -15.52 12.67 1.88
CA GLN A 104 -16.45 13.42 1.04
C GLN A 104 -17.58 14.01 1.89
N SER A 105 -18.32 14.98 1.33
CA SER A 105 -19.35 15.77 2.04
C SER A 105 -20.51 14.94 2.61
N ASP A 106 -20.66 13.69 2.17
CA ASP A 106 -21.63 12.70 2.61
C ASP A 106 -21.06 11.68 3.62
N ASN A 107 -19.88 11.96 4.20
CA ASN A 107 -19.10 11.05 5.05
C ASN A 107 -18.66 9.76 4.34
N VAL A 108 -18.70 9.72 3.01
CA VAL A 108 -18.10 8.61 2.26
C VAL A 108 -16.58 8.75 2.32
N LEU A 109 -15.94 7.69 2.82
CA LEU A 109 -14.49 7.57 2.84
C LEU A 109 -14.02 7.04 1.50
N SER A 110 -13.14 7.80 0.85
CA SER A 110 -12.37 7.33 -0.29
C SER A 110 -10.93 7.09 0.11
N VAL A 111 -10.38 5.93 -0.24
CA VAL A 111 -8.94 5.67 -0.10
C VAL A 111 -8.30 6.07 -1.42
N MET A 112 -7.62 7.22 -1.45
CA MET A 112 -7.07 7.76 -2.70
C MET A 112 -5.84 6.98 -3.14
N LYS A 113 -4.95 6.68 -2.18
CA LYS A 113 -3.64 6.09 -2.46
C LYS A 113 -3.04 5.43 -1.23
N LYS A 114 -2.33 4.33 -1.42
CA LYS A 114 -1.36 3.79 -0.45
C LYS A 114 -0.02 4.54 -0.61
N MET A 115 0.49 5.13 0.46
CA MET A 115 1.79 5.80 0.42
C MET A 115 2.92 4.77 0.27
N ALA A 116 3.84 5.00 -0.65
CA ALA A 116 5.08 4.24 -0.72
C ALA A 116 6.01 4.63 0.43
N GLU A 117 6.86 3.70 0.85
CA GLU A 117 7.74 3.84 2.02
C GLU A 117 8.60 5.10 2.00
N PHE A 118 9.04 5.51 0.81
CA PHE A 118 9.90 6.68 0.59
C PHE A 118 9.16 8.01 0.44
N GLU A 119 7.82 8.00 0.35
CA GLU A 119 7.05 9.24 0.26
C GLU A 119 7.13 10.03 1.56
N LEU A 120 6.94 11.34 1.49
CA LEU A 120 6.98 12.23 2.64
C LEU A 120 5.53 12.60 3.02
N PRO A 121 4.90 11.99 4.04
CA PRO A 121 3.46 12.12 4.27
C PRO A 121 2.99 13.57 4.46
N TYR A 122 3.82 14.40 5.12
CA TYR A 122 3.53 15.81 5.29
C TYR A 122 3.45 16.55 3.95
N VAL A 123 4.45 16.34 3.08
CA VAL A 123 4.51 17.00 1.78
C VAL A 123 3.41 16.48 0.86
N SER A 124 3.19 15.16 0.83
CA SER A 124 2.09 14.52 0.10
C SER A 124 0.72 15.04 0.49
N LEU A 125 0.52 15.38 1.77
CA LEU A 125 -0.71 15.97 2.26
C LEU A 125 -0.82 17.45 1.86
N GLN A 126 0.25 18.23 1.96
CA GLN A 126 0.22 19.67 1.62
C GLN A 126 0.08 19.94 0.12
N SER A 127 0.60 19.04 -0.73
CA SER A 127 0.51 19.16 -2.18
C SER A 127 -0.82 18.69 -2.75
N THR A 128 -1.75 18.22 -1.93
CA THR A 128 -3.03 17.71 -2.42
C THR A 128 -3.99 18.88 -2.66
N GLU A 129 -4.49 19.00 -3.88
CA GLU A 129 -5.56 19.95 -4.21
C GLU A 129 -6.94 19.45 -3.75
N VAL A 130 -7.00 18.22 -3.24
CA VAL A 130 -8.22 17.55 -2.83
C VAL A 130 -8.60 18.00 -1.42
N GLU A 131 -9.75 18.65 -1.29
CA GLU A 131 -10.27 19.03 0.02
C GLU A 131 -10.53 17.82 0.92
N ASN A 132 -10.40 18.02 2.24
CA ASN A 132 -10.63 17.01 3.28
C ASN A 132 -9.77 15.74 3.15
N CYS A 133 -8.60 15.87 2.54
CA CYS A 133 -7.60 14.82 2.50
C CYS A 133 -6.85 14.71 3.83
N LYS A 134 -6.51 13.48 4.23
CA LYS A 134 -5.87 13.14 5.51
C LYS A 134 -4.92 11.97 5.33
N VAL A 135 -3.96 11.84 6.24
CA VAL A 135 -3.12 10.64 6.35
C VAL A 135 -3.83 9.64 7.28
N GLY A 136 -4.10 8.43 6.80
CA GLY A 136 -4.79 7.38 7.54
C GLY A 136 -3.93 6.13 7.71
N LEU A 137 -4.00 5.50 8.87
CA LEU A 137 -3.45 4.17 9.15
C LEU A 137 -4.52 3.12 8.82
N ARG A 138 -4.16 2.12 8.00
CA ARG A 138 -5.04 0.98 7.71
C ARG A 138 -4.25 -0.32 7.64
N LYS A 139 -4.94 -1.43 7.85
CA LYS A 139 -4.46 -2.78 7.50
C LYS A 139 -4.03 -2.80 6.03
N TRP A 140 -2.89 -3.42 5.75
CA TRP A 140 -2.32 -3.58 4.41
C TRP A 140 -1.93 -5.04 4.12
N TYR A 141 -2.96 -5.87 4.05
CA TYR A 141 -2.88 -7.20 3.45
C TYR A 141 -4.25 -7.61 2.91
N MET A 142 -4.26 -8.43 1.87
CA MET A 142 -5.47 -8.78 1.12
C MET A 142 -6.01 -10.16 1.47
N ASP A 143 -5.19 -11.00 2.07
CA ASP A 143 -5.56 -12.34 2.53
C ASP A 143 -6.11 -12.32 3.97
N PRO A 144 -7.41 -12.60 4.18
CA PRO A 144 -8.00 -12.58 5.53
C PRO A 144 -7.34 -13.56 6.50
N SER A 145 -6.69 -14.64 6.04
CA SER A 145 -6.07 -15.62 6.93
C SER A 145 -4.91 -15.01 7.73
N LEU A 146 -4.32 -13.92 7.25
CA LEU A 146 -3.23 -13.23 7.93
C LEU A 146 -3.67 -12.54 9.22
N ASP A 147 -4.98 -12.32 9.43
CA ASP A 147 -5.54 -11.82 10.69
C ASP A 147 -5.06 -12.64 11.89
N SER A 148 -4.90 -13.96 11.74
CA SER A 148 -4.42 -14.86 12.79
C SER A 148 -3.06 -14.44 13.39
N MET A 149 -2.20 -13.81 12.59
CA MET A 149 -0.89 -13.31 13.00
C MET A 149 -0.98 -12.11 13.95
N LEU A 150 -2.14 -11.46 14.04
CA LEU A 150 -2.36 -10.24 14.82
C LEU A 150 -3.18 -10.48 16.09
N MET A 151 -3.73 -11.68 16.28
CA MET A 151 -4.69 -11.98 17.36
C MET A 151 -4.06 -12.00 18.76
N ASP A 152 -2.74 -12.11 18.87
CA ASP A 152 -2.03 -12.06 20.16
C ASP A 152 -1.69 -10.63 20.61
N CYS A 153 -2.07 -9.60 19.83
CA CYS A 153 -1.80 -8.19 20.15
C CYS A 153 -3.10 -7.39 20.25
N GLN A 154 -3.45 -6.93 21.46
CA GLN A 154 -4.68 -6.18 21.70
C GLN A 154 -4.78 -4.89 20.86
N THR A 155 -3.67 -4.16 20.67
CA THR A 155 -3.66 -2.97 19.80
C THR A 155 -3.98 -3.33 18.36
N ALA A 156 -3.46 -4.45 17.86
CA ALA A 156 -3.75 -4.93 16.51
C ALA A 156 -5.20 -5.40 16.37
N ILE A 157 -5.71 -6.16 17.35
CA ILE A 157 -7.13 -6.56 17.42
C ILE A 157 -8.03 -5.31 17.35
N ASN A 158 -7.74 -4.28 18.16
CA ASN A 158 -8.50 -3.03 18.14
C ASN A 158 -8.49 -2.38 16.76
N LEU A 159 -7.32 -2.28 16.12
CA LEU A 159 -7.20 -1.70 14.76
C LEU A 159 -8.01 -2.49 13.72
N LEU A 160 -7.92 -3.82 13.74
CA LEU A 160 -8.68 -4.68 12.82
C LEU A 160 -10.19 -4.58 13.08
N TYR A 161 -10.59 -4.62 14.34
CA TYR A 161 -11.99 -4.54 14.75
C TYR A 161 -12.62 -3.22 14.31
N GLU A 162 -12.00 -2.09 14.61
CA GLU A 162 -12.52 -0.77 14.24
C GLU A 162 -12.58 -0.60 12.71
N GLN A 163 -11.59 -1.14 11.99
CA GLN A 163 -11.63 -1.15 10.53
C GLN A 163 -12.75 -2.03 9.98
N ALA A 164 -12.96 -3.21 10.53
CA ALA A 164 -14.03 -4.12 10.13
C ALA A 164 -15.42 -3.50 10.37
N VAL A 165 -15.63 -2.86 11.53
CA VAL A 165 -16.86 -2.12 11.85
C VAL A 165 -17.09 -1.02 10.81
N GLN A 166 -16.08 -0.19 10.54
CA GLN A 166 -16.17 0.88 9.55
C GLN A 166 -16.52 0.35 8.14
N GLU A 167 -15.90 -0.75 7.72
CA GLU A 167 -16.11 -1.35 6.40
C GLU A 167 -17.51 -1.97 6.26
N ILE A 168 -18.07 -2.55 7.33
CA ILE A 168 -19.45 -3.03 7.37
C ILE A 168 -20.45 -1.86 7.32
N GLU A 169 -20.22 -0.81 8.12
CA GLU A 169 -21.09 0.38 8.15
C GLU A 169 -21.11 1.10 6.80
N LYS A 170 -19.97 1.11 6.09
CA LYS A 170 -19.84 1.64 4.73
C LYS A 170 -20.29 0.67 3.62
N LYS A 171 -20.75 -0.53 3.99
CA LYS A 171 -21.21 -1.58 3.05
C LYS A 171 -20.12 -2.07 2.09
N TRP A 172 -18.84 -1.93 2.46
CA TRP A 172 -17.72 -2.52 1.73
C TRP A 172 -17.72 -4.04 1.95
N ALA A 173 -17.83 -4.44 3.22
CA ALA A 173 -18.15 -5.80 3.61
C ALA A 173 -19.67 -6.00 3.62
N LYS A 174 -20.13 -7.14 3.10
CA LYS A 174 -21.54 -7.44 2.83
C LYS A 174 -22.01 -8.65 3.66
N PRO A 175 -22.33 -8.48 4.95
CA PRO A 175 -22.85 -9.58 5.78
C PRO A 175 -24.26 -9.95 5.36
N THR A 176 -24.64 -11.22 5.52
CA THR A 176 -26.05 -11.64 5.49
C THR A 176 -26.81 -11.02 6.66
N GLU A 177 -28.14 -11.09 6.65
CA GLU A 177 -28.95 -10.55 7.73
C GLU A 177 -28.67 -11.26 9.06
N GLU A 178 -28.47 -12.59 9.03
CA GLU A 178 -28.11 -13.40 10.20
C GLU A 178 -26.72 -13.00 10.73
N GLN A 179 -25.73 -12.88 9.83
CA GLN A 179 -24.38 -12.43 10.20
C GLN A 179 -24.42 -11.04 10.80
N ARG A 180 -25.23 -10.12 10.27
CA ARG A 180 -25.37 -8.76 10.79
C ARG A 180 -25.90 -8.76 12.22
N GLN A 181 -26.94 -9.53 12.51
CA GLN A 181 -27.51 -9.63 13.85
C GLN A 181 -26.50 -10.20 14.85
N GLU A 182 -25.74 -11.22 14.46
CA GLU A 182 -24.70 -11.80 15.31
C GLU A 182 -23.51 -10.84 15.53
N LEU A 183 -23.05 -10.15 14.48
CA LEU A 183 -22.02 -9.11 14.59
C LEU A 183 -22.44 -7.97 15.53
N GLU A 184 -23.71 -7.54 15.46
CA GLU A 184 -24.25 -6.53 16.39
C GLU A 184 -24.31 -7.02 17.83
N ALA A 185 -24.65 -8.29 18.05
CA ALA A 185 -24.64 -8.90 19.39
C ALA A 185 -23.22 -8.97 19.95
N LEU A 186 -22.24 -9.39 19.14
CA LEU A 186 -20.82 -9.44 19.51
C LEU A 186 -20.26 -8.05 19.81
N ARG A 187 -20.65 -7.03 19.02
CA ARG A 187 -20.33 -5.62 19.27
C ARG A 187 -20.87 -5.14 20.62
N LYS A 188 -22.14 -5.42 20.93
CA LYS A 188 -22.76 -5.06 22.23
C LYS A 188 -22.10 -5.77 23.42
N ALA A 189 -21.64 -7.00 23.22
CA ALA A 189 -20.92 -7.78 24.22
C ALA A 189 -19.44 -7.39 24.37
N GLY A 190 -18.91 -6.50 23.51
CA GLY A 190 -17.49 -6.12 23.51
C GLY A 190 -16.53 -7.25 23.09
N ASN A 191 -17.02 -8.29 22.43
CA ASN A 191 -16.21 -9.45 22.06
C ASN A 191 -15.58 -9.28 20.68
N GLN A 192 -14.48 -8.51 20.62
CA GLN A 192 -13.79 -8.16 19.38
C GLN A 192 -13.20 -9.37 18.65
N THR A 193 -12.62 -10.34 19.37
CA THR A 193 -12.01 -11.52 18.76
C THR A 193 -13.06 -12.36 18.03
N LYS A 194 -14.18 -12.68 18.69
CA LYS A 194 -15.28 -13.42 18.03
C LYS A 194 -15.92 -12.60 16.91
N PHE A 195 -15.99 -11.28 17.06
CA PHE A 195 -16.45 -10.40 15.99
C PHE A 195 -15.57 -10.55 14.74
N LEU A 196 -14.25 -10.52 14.89
CA LEU A 196 -13.30 -10.69 13.79
C LEU A 196 -13.35 -12.10 13.19
N GLU A 197 -13.48 -13.14 14.00
CA GLU A 197 -13.67 -14.53 13.55
C GLU A 197 -14.93 -14.70 12.67
N LEU A 198 -16.03 -14.02 13.03
CA LEU A 198 -17.23 -13.99 12.21
C LEU A 198 -17.05 -13.10 10.97
N ALA A 199 -16.41 -11.94 11.12
CA ALA A 199 -16.15 -11.01 10.03
C ALA A 199 -15.34 -11.64 8.88
N GLN A 200 -14.40 -12.53 9.17
CA GLN A 200 -13.65 -13.28 8.14
C GLN A 200 -14.55 -14.11 7.21
N LYS A 201 -15.77 -14.46 7.64
CA LYS A 201 -16.75 -15.22 6.85
C LYS A 201 -17.72 -14.31 6.09
N VAL A 202 -17.63 -12.99 6.28
CA VAL A 202 -18.46 -11.99 5.60
C VAL A 202 -17.94 -11.77 4.18
N GLN A 203 -18.87 -11.68 3.22
CA GLN A 203 -18.51 -11.38 1.83
C GLN A 203 -17.76 -10.05 1.75
N HIS A 204 -16.64 -10.04 1.02
CA HIS A 204 -15.77 -8.88 0.81
C HIS A 204 -15.09 -8.34 2.08
N TYR A 205 -15.02 -9.11 3.16
CA TYR A 205 -14.20 -8.73 4.32
C TYR A 205 -12.73 -8.51 3.93
N GLY A 206 -12.18 -7.35 4.31
CA GLY A 206 -10.80 -6.97 4.00
C GLY A 206 -10.54 -6.58 2.54
N TYR A 207 -11.59 -6.43 1.72
CA TYR A 207 -11.42 -5.94 0.34
C TYR A 207 -11.21 -4.42 0.35
N MET A 208 -10.30 -3.95 -0.49
CA MET A 208 -10.14 -2.53 -0.79
C MET A 208 -11.22 -2.10 -1.78
N GLN A 209 -12.14 -1.24 -1.33
CA GLN A 209 -13.16 -0.64 -2.18
C GLN A 209 -12.60 0.61 -2.87
N LEU A 210 -12.80 0.71 -4.18
CA LEU A 210 -12.54 1.92 -4.96
C LEU A 210 -13.82 2.72 -5.18
N ASP A 211 -13.63 4.01 -5.46
CA ASP A 211 -14.69 4.91 -5.88
C ASP A 211 -15.25 4.46 -7.24
N SER A 212 -16.51 4.78 -7.50
CA SER A 212 -17.13 4.50 -8.78
C SER A 212 -16.35 5.17 -9.91
N CYS A 213 -16.09 4.42 -10.96
CA CYS A 213 -15.23 4.82 -12.06
C CYS A 213 -15.81 4.34 -13.40
N ALA A 214 -15.29 4.85 -14.52
CA ALA A 214 -15.76 4.45 -15.84
C ALA A 214 -14.97 3.23 -16.35
N CYS A 215 -15.59 2.41 -17.19
CA CYS A 215 -14.93 1.27 -17.83
C CYS A 215 -15.44 1.01 -19.26
N ASP A 216 -14.70 0.19 -20.01
CA ASP A 216 -15.04 -0.23 -21.37
C ASP A 216 -15.82 -1.56 -21.44
N TYR A 217 -16.09 -2.17 -20.28
CA TYR A 217 -16.76 -3.45 -20.15
C TYR A 217 -18.04 -3.36 -19.31
N PRO A 218 -19.12 -4.12 -19.63
CA PRO A 218 -19.28 -4.97 -20.83
C PRO A 218 -19.44 -4.16 -22.13
N GLU A 219 -19.81 -2.88 -22.01
CA GLU A 219 -19.86 -1.92 -23.11
C GLU A 219 -19.20 -0.58 -22.69
N PRO A 220 -18.72 0.25 -23.64
CA PRO A 220 -18.13 1.54 -23.33
C PRO A 220 -19.10 2.48 -22.59
N GLY A 221 -18.59 3.15 -21.55
CA GLY A 221 -19.36 4.13 -20.77
C GLY A 221 -20.09 3.55 -19.56
N CYS A 222 -19.87 2.27 -19.26
CA CYS A 222 -20.33 1.66 -18.01
C CYS A 222 -19.68 2.33 -16.79
N VAL A 223 -20.44 2.40 -15.69
CA VAL A 223 -19.93 2.78 -14.37
C VAL A 223 -19.63 1.51 -13.59
N ALA A 224 -18.38 1.35 -13.15
CA ALA A 224 -17.92 0.24 -12.33
C ALA A 224 -17.65 0.67 -10.90
N THR A 225 -18.05 -0.19 -9.97
CA THR A 225 -17.67 -0.12 -8.56
C THR A 225 -16.85 -1.37 -8.23
N LEU A 226 -15.61 -1.16 -7.78
CA LEU A 226 -14.63 -2.23 -7.61
C LEU A 226 -14.33 -2.52 -6.14
N ALA A 227 -14.26 -3.80 -5.81
CA ALA A 227 -13.70 -4.31 -4.56
C ALA A 227 -12.56 -5.29 -4.88
N VAL A 228 -11.39 -5.08 -4.28
CA VAL A 228 -10.18 -5.86 -4.58
C VAL A 228 -9.68 -6.53 -3.32
N GLY A 229 -9.53 -7.85 -3.34
CA GLY A 229 -9.08 -8.60 -2.16
C GLY A 229 -9.14 -10.10 -2.42
N ASN A 230 -8.57 -10.88 -1.52
CA ASN A 230 -8.71 -12.35 -1.51
C ASN A 230 -8.52 -13.03 -2.89
N ASN A 231 -7.46 -12.64 -3.61
CA ASN A 231 -7.11 -13.16 -4.94
C ASN A 231 -8.13 -12.89 -6.06
N GLU A 232 -8.92 -11.83 -5.98
CA GLU A 232 -9.83 -11.41 -7.04
C GLU A 232 -10.09 -9.90 -7.10
N ILE A 233 -10.67 -9.46 -8.22
CA ILE A 233 -11.29 -8.16 -8.40
C ILE A 233 -12.79 -8.42 -8.59
N SER A 234 -13.61 -7.99 -7.63
CA SER A 234 -15.07 -8.00 -7.76
C SER A 234 -15.52 -6.67 -8.35
N CYS A 235 -16.20 -6.73 -9.50
CA CYS A 235 -16.69 -5.57 -10.21
C CYS A 235 -18.21 -5.61 -10.27
N TYR A 236 -18.85 -4.54 -9.79
CA TYR A 236 -20.26 -4.28 -10.03
C TYR A 236 -20.39 -3.22 -11.13
N PHE A 237 -20.90 -3.61 -12.28
CA PHE A 237 -21.13 -2.76 -13.44
C PHE A 237 -22.57 -2.27 -13.47
N LYS A 238 -22.74 -0.98 -13.67
CA LYS A 238 -24.01 -0.34 -14.03
C LYS A 238 -23.92 0.11 -15.48
N LEU A 239 -24.70 -0.53 -16.33
CA LEU A 239 -24.79 -0.21 -17.76
C LEU A 239 -25.54 1.11 -17.95
N PRO A 240 -25.30 1.84 -19.06
CA PRO A 240 -26.11 2.98 -19.51
C PRO A 240 -27.62 2.69 -19.53
N SER A 241 -28.01 1.43 -19.81
CA SER A 241 -29.39 0.95 -19.79
C SER A 241 -30.00 0.80 -18.38
N ASN A 242 -29.29 1.19 -17.32
CA ASN A 242 -29.59 0.94 -15.90
C ASN A 242 -29.64 -0.54 -15.48
N GLN A 243 -29.23 -1.46 -16.35
CA GLN A 243 -29.01 -2.85 -15.97
C GLN A 243 -27.72 -2.97 -15.16
N THR A 244 -27.66 -3.98 -14.29
CA THR A 244 -26.53 -4.17 -13.38
C THR A 244 -26.00 -5.58 -13.48
N GLN A 245 -24.67 -5.72 -13.51
CA GLN A 245 -23.98 -7.00 -13.66
C GLN A 245 -22.81 -7.08 -12.68
N GLU A 246 -22.67 -8.20 -11.99
CA GLU A 246 -21.52 -8.48 -11.12
C GLU A 246 -20.59 -9.49 -11.79
N VAL A 247 -19.30 -9.19 -11.84
CA VAL A 247 -18.27 -10.07 -12.41
C VAL A 247 -17.07 -10.13 -11.48
N ASN A 248 -16.58 -11.34 -11.24
CA ASN A 248 -15.41 -11.57 -10.41
C ASN A 248 -14.22 -12.03 -11.27
N PHE A 249 -13.22 -11.18 -11.40
CA PHE A 249 -11.98 -11.47 -12.12
C PHE A 249 -11.00 -12.14 -11.16
N LYS A 250 -10.73 -13.43 -11.36
CA LYS A 250 -9.78 -14.18 -10.53
C LYS A 250 -8.35 -13.75 -10.86
N MET A 251 -7.55 -13.47 -9.82
CA MET A 251 -6.16 -13.04 -9.98
C MET A 251 -5.31 -14.06 -10.74
N SER A 252 -5.62 -15.36 -10.62
CA SER A 252 -4.94 -16.45 -11.35
C SER A 252 -5.11 -16.41 -12.87
N ARG A 253 -6.09 -15.64 -13.37
CA ARG A 253 -6.39 -15.49 -14.80
C ARG A 253 -5.99 -14.11 -15.34
N ILE A 254 -5.41 -13.25 -14.50
CA ILE A 254 -4.83 -11.97 -14.92
C ILE A 254 -3.37 -12.22 -15.30
N LYS A 255 -3.01 -11.91 -16.55
CA LYS A 255 -1.65 -12.12 -17.06
C LYS A 255 -0.71 -10.94 -16.80
N SER A 256 -1.20 -9.73 -17.02
CA SER A 256 -0.46 -8.50 -16.81
C SER A 256 -1.41 -7.32 -16.68
N TRP A 257 -0.91 -6.22 -16.11
CA TRP A 257 -1.63 -4.95 -16.10
C TRP A 257 -0.67 -3.78 -16.32
N GLN A 258 -1.27 -2.66 -16.68
CA GLN A 258 -0.58 -1.42 -16.98
C GLN A 258 -1.40 -0.26 -16.46
N VAL A 259 -0.71 0.69 -15.82
CA VAL A 259 -1.28 2.00 -15.48
C VAL A 259 -0.74 3.02 -16.47
N THR A 260 -1.64 3.80 -17.07
CA THR A 260 -1.29 4.87 -18.01
C THR A 260 -1.88 6.19 -17.52
N PHE A 261 -1.05 7.23 -17.58
CA PHE A 261 -1.54 8.60 -17.46
C PHE A 261 -1.97 9.09 -18.83
N LEU A 262 -3.25 9.44 -18.96
CA LEU A 262 -3.86 9.90 -20.20
C LEU A 262 -3.55 11.38 -20.49
N GLY A 263 -3.18 12.20 -19.49
CA GLY A 263 -2.95 13.64 -19.70
C GLY A 263 -4.12 14.35 -20.40
N THR A 264 -3.90 15.58 -20.86
CA THR A 264 -4.83 16.38 -21.66
C THR A 264 -5.04 15.83 -23.09
N LEU A 265 -5.29 14.52 -23.24
CA LEU A 265 -5.68 13.92 -24.53
C LEU A 265 -7.18 14.09 -24.84
N LEU A 266 -7.94 14.76 -23.97
CA LEU A 266 -9.38 15.02 -24.12
C LEU A 266 -9.72 16.52 -24.13
N GLU A 267 -8.78 17.40 -24.46
CA GLU A 267 -9.10 18.81 -24.73
C GLU A 267 -9.47 18.98 -26.22
N GLU A 268 -10.70 18.58 -26.56
CA GLU A 268 -11.43 19.27 -27.64
C GLU A 268 -12.03 20.55 -27.03
N GLU A 269 -11.38 21.67 -27.37
CA GLU A 269 -11.76 23.08 -27.35
C GLU A 269 -12.67 23.68 -26.23
N GLU A 270 -12.15 24.77 -25.64
CA GLU A 270 -12.86 25.89 -24.98
C GLU A 270 -13.47 25.64 -23.58
N SER A 271 -12.63 25.58 -22.53
CA SER A 271 -12.97 26.20 -21.23
C SER A 271 -11.71 26.57 -20.40
N PRO A 272 -11.60 27.79 -19.84
CA PRO A 272 -10.41 28.22 -19.11
C PRO A 272 -10.55 27.92 -17.61
N GLN A 273 -10.50 26.65 -17.22
CA GLN A 273 -10.18 26.21 -15.84
C GLN A 273 -9.49 24.85 -15.92
N GLN A 274 -8.15 24.86 -15.95
CA GLN A 274 -7.32 23.65 -15.95
C GLN A 274 -7.46 22.90 -14.62
N THR A 275 -8.48 22.04 -14.52
CA THR A 275 -8.51 21.01 -13.48
C THR A 275 -7.49 19.94 -13.86
N LEU A 276 -6.47 19.74 -13.02
CA LEU A 276 -5.60 18.56 -13.07
C LEU A 276 -6.38 17.31 -12.63
N ASN A 277 -7.52 17.02 -13.28
CA ASN A 277 -8.23 15.77 -13.11
C ASN A 277 -7.34 14.68 -13.73
N GLN A 278 -6.61 13.99 -12.87
CA GLN A 278 -5.71 12.89 -13.21
C GLN A 278 -6.48 11.80 -13.97
N ASN A 279 -6.52 11.91 -15.30
CA ASN A 279 -7.08 10.91 -16.19
C ASN A 279 -6.12 9.71 -16.17
N LEU A 280 -6.32 8.82 -15.21
CA LEU A 280 -5.57 7.60 -15.06
C LEU A 280 -6.43 6.45 -15.57
N GLU A 281 -5.80 5.54 -16.31
CA GLU A 281 -6.39 4.27 -16.66
C GLU A 281 -5.53 3.13 -16.12
N LEU A 282 -6.19 2.04 -15.74
CA LEU A 282 -5.58 0.75 -15.55
C LEU A 282 -6.18 -0.22 -16.56
N ARG A 283 -5.32 -0.85 -17.35
CA ARG A 283 -5.68 -1.94 -18.26
C ARG A 283 -5.12 -3.24 -17.75
N PHE A 284 -5.91 -4.30 -17.77
CA PHE A 284 -5.43 -5.64 -17.42
C PHE A 284 -5.86 -6.68 -18.45
N GLN A 285 -4.98 -7.66 -18.69
CA GLN A 285 -5.21 -8.73 -19.63
C GLN A 285 -5.75 -9.96 -18.89
N TYR A 286 -6.94 -10.43 -19.26
CA TYR A 286 -7.65 -11.52 -18.60
C TYR A 286 -8.03 -12.63 -19.57
N SER A 287 -8.01 -13.88 -19.09
CA SER A 287 -8.44 -15.06 -19.85
C SER A 287 -9.74 -15.63 -19.28
N GLU A 288 -10.76 -15.75 -20.13
CA GLU A 288 -12.04 -16.35 -19.76
C GLU A 288 -12.04 -17.89 -19.80
N GLY A 289 -10.92 -18.52 -20.18
CA GLY A 289 -10.75 -19.97 -20.24
C GLY A 289 -10.65 -20.55 -21.66
N ASN A 290 -10.91 -19.75 -22.69
CA ASN A 290 -10.92 -20.19 -24.09
C ASN A 290 -9.57 -19.93 -24.81
N ASN A 291 -8.46 -19.81 -24.06
CA ASN A 291 -7.14 -19.39 -24.56
C ASN A 291 -7.10 -18.02 -25.29
N SER A 292 -8.19 -17.26 -25.28
CA SER A 292 -8.20 -15.86 -25.71
C SER A 292 -7.86 -14.94 -24.53
N TRP A 293 -7.03 -13.95 -24.80
CA TRP A 293 -6.68 -12.91 -23.84
C TRP A 293 -7.34 -11.60 -24.27
N GLN A 294 -8.13 -11.02 -23.37
CA GLN A 294 -8.84 -9.76 -23.62
C GLN A 294 -8.35 -8.68 -22.66
N TRP A 295 -8.29 -7.45 -23.15
CA TRP A 295 -7.97 -6.28 -22.36
C TRP A 295 -9.25 -5.68 -21.80
N PHE A 296 -9.20 -5.34 -20.52
CA PHE A 296 -10.25 -4.61 -19.81
C PHE A 296 -9.65 -3.30 -19.33
N THR A 297 -10.36 -2.19 -19.55
CA THR A 297 -9.89 -0.84 -19.20
C THR A 297 -10.78 -0.23 -18.12
N ILE A 298 -10.12 0.29 -17.08
CA ILE A 298 -10.74 0.99 -15.97
C ILE A 298 -10.16 2.38 -15.90
N TYR A 299 -11.02 3.40 -16.03
CA TYR A 299 -10.64 4.81 -15.96
C TYR A 299 -10.92 5.32 -14.56
N SER A 300 -9.90 5.36 -13.70
CA SER A 300 -10.03 5.71 -12.29
C SER A 300 -8.83 6.50 -11.78
N LYS A 301 -9.10 7.54 -11.00
CA LYS A 301 -8.08 8.29 -10.23
C LYS A 301 -7.31 7.38 -9.26
N GLN A 302 -7.89 6.24 -8.87
CA GLN A 302 -7.30 5.25 -7.98
C GLN A 302 -6.56 4.12 -8.74
N ALA A 303 -6.21 4.30 -10.02
CA ALA A 303 -5.51 3.27 -10.82
C ALA A 303 -4.21 2.76 -10.16
N PHE A 304 -3.42 3.65 -9.54
CA PHE A 304 -2.21 3.24 -8.81
C PHE A 304 -2.53 2.46 -7.52
N LEU A 305 -3.63 2.77 -6.84
CA LEU A 305 -4.09 2.00 -5.70
C LEU A 305 -4.50 0.60 -6.13
N LEU A 306 -5.31 0.48 -7.20
CA LEU A 306 -5.69 -0.81 -7.78
C LEU A 306 -4.44 -1.64 -8.14
N SER A 307 -3.49 -1.06 -8.88
CA SER A 307 -2.22 -1.71 -9.21
C SER A 307 -1.46 -2.17 -7.96
N SER A 308 -1.46 -1.36 -6.89
CA SER A 308 -0.82 -1.72 -5.62
C SER A 308 -1.51 -2.90 -4.95
N CYS A 309 -2.85 -2.98 -5.01
CA CYS A 309 -3.61 -4.12 -4.50
C CYS A 309 -3.30 -5.41 -5.29
N LEU A 310 -3.24 -5.34 -6.63
CA LEU A 310 -2.86 -6.49 -7.47
C LEU A 310 -1.45 -7.00 -7.13
N LYS A 311 -0.47 -6.08 -7.03
CA LYS A 311 0.90 -6.42 -6.64
C LYS A 311 0.94 -7.04 -5.23
N LYS A 312 0.12 -6.55 -4.30
CA LYS A 312 0.05 -7.08 -2.93
C LYS A 312 -0.49 -8.51 -2.90
N MET A 313 -1.57 -8.82 -3.63
CA MET A 313 -2.09 -10.19 -3.73
C MET A 313 -1.05 -11.17 -4.30
N ILE A 314 -0.32 -10.79 -5.34
CA ILE A 314 0.78 -11.63 -5.87
C ILE A 314 1.85 -11.84 -4.81
N THR A 315 2.31 -10.76 -4.17
CA THR A 315 3.38 -10.81 -3.18
C THR A 315 3.01 -11.74 -2.02
N GLU A 316 1.79 -11.62 -1.50
CA GLU A 316 1.28 -12.50 -0.43
C GLU A 316 1.20 -13.96 -0.86
N LYS A 317 0.70 -14.22 -2.07
CA LYS A 317 0.65 -15.57 -2.62
C LYS A 317 2.04 -16.19 -2.76
N MET A 318 3.03 -15.42 -3.23
CA MET A 318 4.41 -15.89 -3.37
C MET A 318 5.07 -16.14 -2.00
N MET A 319 4.80 -15.29 -1.00
CA MET A 319 5.27 -15.51 0.37
C MET A 319 4.68 -16.78 0.99
N LYS A 320 3.38 -17.04 0.77
CA LYS A 320 2.74 -18.29 1.23
C LYS A 320 3.37 -19.52 0.58
N LEU A 321 3.56 -19.51 -0.74
CA LEU A 321 4.19 -20.62 -1.46
C LEU A 321 5.64 -20.86 -1.01
N ALA A 322 6.40 -19.81 -0.73
CA ALA A 322 7.77 -19.93 -0.22
C ALA A 322 7.83 -20.47 1.22
N ALA A 323 6.84 -20.15 2.05
CA ALA A 323 6.72 -20.71 3.40
C ALA A 323 6.30 -22.18 3.39
N GLU A 324 5.45 -22.58 2.43
CA GLU A 324 4.99 -23.96 2.25
C GLU A 324 6.03 -24.87 1.56
N ASN A 325 6.90 -24.32 0.71
CA ASN A 325 7.97 -25.04 0.01
C ASN A 325 9.34 -24.37 0.20
N PRO A 326 10.06 -24.64 1.31
CA PRO A 326 11.39 -24.09 1.58
C PRO A 326 12.48 -24.55 0.61
N GLU A 327 12.24 -25.63 -0.14
CA GLU A 327 13.21 -26.28 -1.05
C GLU A 327 13.48 -25.48 -2.34
N MET A 328 12.78 -24.36 -2.58
CA MET A 328 13.11 -23.42 -3.66
C MET A 328 14.24 -22.42 -3.30
N GLN A 329 14.97 -22.66 -2.20
CA GLN A 329 16.29 -22.06 -2.00
C GLN A 329 17.31 -22.94 -2.72
N ILE A 330 17.73 -22.53 -3.91
CA ILE A 330 18.70 -23.24 -4.77
C ILE A 330 19.95 -23.60 -3.95
N GLU A 331 20.16 -24.89 -3.71
CA GLU A 331 21.45 -25.44 -3.33
C GLU A 331 22.43 -25.20 -4.49
N VAL A 332 23.37 -24.29 -4.29
CA VAL A 332 24.57 -24.23 -5.13
C VAL A 332 25.36 -25.51 -4.87
N PRO A 333 25.66 -26.35 -5.88
CA PRO A 333 26.47 -27.54 -5.65
C PRO A 333 27.87 -27.12 -5.19
N LEU A 334 28.20 -27.38 -3.92
CA LEU A 334 29.56 -27.25 -3.43
C LEU A 334 30.39 -28.42 -3.97
N GLU A 335 31.31 -28.08 -4.88
CA GLU A 335 32.43 -28.92 -5.29
C GLU A 335 33.21 -29.43 -4.07
N GLN A 336 33.51 -30.73 -4.09
CA GLN A 336 34.12 -31.46 -3.00
C GLN A 336 35.58 -31.03 -2.76
N GLY A 337 35.84 -30.38 -1.62
CA GLY A 337 37.18 -30.05 -1.15
C GLY A 337 37.34 -30.25 0.36
N LYS A 338 38.05 -31.32 0.75
CA LYS A 338 38.29 -31.77 2.13
C LYS A 338 38.96 -30.68 3.01
N ARG A 339 38.43 -30.41 4.21
CA ARG A 339 39.09 -30.61 5.54
C ARG A 339 38.25 -30.06 6.72
N LYS A 340 38.24 -30.86 7.80
CA LYS A 340 37.57 -30.63 9.09
C LYS A 340 38.08 -29.40 9.86
N LYS A 341 37.18 -28.68 10.55
CA LYS A 341 37.24 -28.34 12.00
C LYS A 341 35.93 -27.67 12.46
N SER A 342 35.53 -27.99 13.68
CA SER A 342 34.27 -27.67 14.38
C SER A 342 34.01 -26.17 14.58
N TYR A 343 32.75 -25.72 14.52
CA TYR A 343 32.23 -24.61 15.35
C TYR A 343 30.72 -24.73 15.60
N HIS A 344 30.31 -24.15 16.73
CA HIS A 344 29.00 -24.17 17.39
C HIS A 344 27.78 -23.91 16.50
N GLN A 345 26.69 -24.60 16.85
CA GLN A 345 25.32 -24.31 16.45
C GLN A 345 24.95 -22.89 16.91
N GLN A 346 24.68 -21.99 15.96
CA GLN A 346 24.08 -20.69 16.22
C GLN A 346 22.78 -20.62 15.40
N SER A 347 21.66 -20.53 16.12
CA SER A 347 20.32 -20.33 15.58
C SER A 347 20.26 -19.04 14.77
N GLN A 348 19.92 -19.16 13.49
CA GLN A 348 19.64 -18.00 12.63
C GLN A 348 18.31 -17.38 13.05
N THR A 349 18.41 -16.36 13.90
CA THR A 349 17.42 -15.29 14.00
C THR A 349 17.74 -14.28 12.91
N ASN A 350 16.80 -14.02 12.00
CA ASN A 350 16.95 -12.97 10.99
C ASN A 350 16.82 -11.60 11.69
N SER A 351 17.90 -11.12 12.28
CA SER A 351 18.08 -9.71 12.65
C SER A 351 18.45 -8.92 11.41
N PHE A 352 17.60 -7.95 11.04
CA PHE A 352 18.00 -6.89 10.11
C PHE A 352 18.91 -5.92 10.86
N ASP A 353 20.23 -6.14 10.79
CA ASP A 353 21.22 -5.22 11.35
C ASP A 353 21.56 -4.10 10.34
N PHE A 354 21.21 -2.87 10.72
CA PHE A 354 21.61 -1.64 10.04
C PHE A 354 23.02 -1.20 10.50
N PRO A 355 23.84 -0.58 9.64
CA PRO A 355 25.11 0.01 10.08
C PRO A 355 24.87 1.26 10.95
N LEU A 356 25.23 1.16 12.22
CA LEU A 356 25.30 2.28 13.16
C LEU A 356 26.48 3.21 12.78
N ARG A 357 26.20 4.43 12.30
CA ARG A 357 27.23 5.48 12.22
C ARG A 357 27.60 5.95 13.63
N LYS A 358 28.68 5.40 14.19
CA LYS A 358 29.36 5.98 15.37
C LYS A 358 30.15 7.22 14.94
N GLY A 359 29.54 8.40 15.06
CA GLY A 359 30.29 9.65 15.10
C GLY A 359 30.96 9.80 16.46
N LYS A 360 32.29 9.70 16.51
CA LYS A 360 33.08 10.06 17.70
C LYS A 360 33.00 11.58 17.88
N ILE A 361 32.27 12.04 18.89
CA ILE A 361 32.45 13.37 19.46
C ILE A 361 33.47 13.22 20.58
N SER A 362 34.69 13.74 20.39
CA SER A 362 35.65 13.82 21.49
C SER A 362 35.35 15.04 22.35
N PHE A 363 34.97 14.80 23.60
CA PHE A 363 35.08 15.81 24.65
C PHE A 363 36.56 16.00 24.98
N LYS A 364 37.06 17.22 24.81
CA LYS A 364 38.26 17.71 25.51
C LYS A 364 37.77 18.69 26.56
N SER A 365 37.87 18.28 27.82
CA SER A 365 37.84 19.16 28.98
C SER A 365 39.11 19.99 29.01
N THR A 366 38.98 21.30 29.18
CA THR A 366 40.01 22.12 29.82
C THR A 366 39.27 23.21 30.58
N GLU A 367 39.33 23.11 31.90
CA GLU A 367 39.04 24.19 32.83
C GLU A 367 40.06 25.31 32.59
N GLU A 368 39.60 26.57 32.56
CA GLU A 368 39.93 27.59 33.56
C GLU A 368 39.55 29.00 33.06
N ASP A 369 38.96 29.75 34.00
CA ASP A 369 38.95 31.19 34.19
C ASP A 369 38.13 32.16 33.31
N CYS A 370 37.05 32.64 33.96
CA CYS A 370 36.72 34.04 34.24
C CYS A 370 37.22 35.13 33.28
N VAL A 371 36.31 35.96 32.78
CA VAL A 371 36.10 37.37 33.21
C VAL A 371 35.12 38.05 32.22
N PHE A 372 34.24 38.88 32.77
CA PHE A 372 33.29 39.80 32.13
C PHE A 372 33.85 40.54 30.90
N GLU A 373 33.02 40.79 29.88
CA GLU A 373 32.62 42.16 29.52
C GLU A 373 31.58 42.22 28.39
N THR A 374 30.81 43.30 28.46
CA THR A 374 29.61 43.68 27.73
C THR A 374 29.95 44.32 26.38
N ILE A 375 29.30 43.94 25.27
CA ILE A 375 29.14 44.83 24.10
C ILE A 375 27.71 44.67 23.52
N ARG A 376 27.10 45.82 23.24
CA ARG A 376 25.68 46.09 22.99
C ARG A 376 25.26 45.91 21.52
N GLU A 377 23.94 45.88 21.33
CA GLU A 377 23.23 46.22 20.09
C GLU A 377 23.72 47.56 19.53
N GLU A 378 24.37 47.51 18.37
CA GLU A 378 24.42 48.55 17.32
C GLU A 378 25.39 48.00 16.26
N ASP A 379 24.84 47.34 15.22
CA ASP A 379 25.39 47.29 13.85
C ASP A 379 24.49 46.39 12.97
N LEU A 380 23.38 47.01 12.50
CA LEU A 380 22.62 46.77 11.26
C LEU A 380 22.19 45.35 10.86
#